data_AF-F6PIM2-F1
#
_entry.id   AF-F6PIM2-F1
#
_cell.length_a   1.000
_cell.length_b   1.000
_cell.length_c   1.000
_cell.angle_alpha   90.00
_cell.angle_beta   90.00
_cell.angle_gamma   90.00
#
_symmetry.space_group_name_H-M   'P 1'
#
loop_
_entity.id
_entity.type
_entity.pdbx_description
1 polymer ?
#
loop_
_entity_poly.entity_id
_entity_poly.type
_entity_poly.pdbx_seq_one_letter_code
_entity_poly.pdbx_strand_id
1 'polypeptide(L)'
;MCGCEEPRWGWGHCAPSPMLLLSVLLSAAPFGLLGEETRQVSLEVIPDWLDPPQNLLHVRAVGTNSTLHYVWSSLGPPAVLLVATNTPYSTLSVNWSRLLSPKPDGGLMVLPKDSIQFSSALVFTRLFEFDSTNTSDAAAKPPGKPYPPYSLAKFSWNNISDSLDPATMSATFQGRPIHDPTKAFANGSLSFRLHQLLWGSVPTGFVQWRPVAFSQKQGSRESALPCQASPLYPALAYLLPQSPIVRAFFGSQNNFCAFNLTFGASTGPGYWDQHYLSWSMLLGVGTPPVDALSPLVLGIMAVALGAPGLMLLAGGLFLLLGHKRYSEYQRIN
;
A
#
# COMPACT_ATOMS: atom_id res chain seq x y z
N MET A 1 -24.96 25.17 -83.86
CA MET A 1 -25.03 26.65 -83.85
C MET A 1 -26.28 27.02 -83.08
N CYS A 2 -26.12 27.78 -81.98
CA CYS A 2 -27.15 28.50 -81.20
C CYS A 2 -28.39 27.70 -80.75
N GLY A 3 -28.87 27.73 -79.52
CA GLY A 3 -28.65 28.54 -78.33
C GLY A 3 -29.77 28.16 -77.35
N CYS A 4 -29.53 28.40 -76.05
CA CYS A 4 -30.44 29.07 -75.10
C CYS A 4 -31.94 28.70 -75.16
N GLU A 5 -32.62 28.28 -74.10
CA GLU A 5 -32.62 28.84 -72.74
C GLU A 5 -33.42 27.92 -71.82
N GLU A 6 -33.08 27.95 -70.54
CA GLU A 6 -33.87 27.52 -69.37
C GLU A 6 -35.13 28.41 -69.20
N PRO A 7 -35.97 28.33 -68.11
CA PRO A 7 -36.02 27.37 -66.99
C PRO A 7 -37.47 26.96 -66.57
N ARG A 8 -37.58 26.07 -65.56
CA ARG A 8 -38.23 26.31 -64.24
C ARG A 8 -38.96 25.09 -63.63
N TRP A 9 -38.37 24.64 -62.50
CA TRP A 9 -38.96 24.42 -61.16
C TRP A 9 -39.91 23.24 -60.83
N GLY A 10 -39.57 22.57 -59.70
CA GLY A 10 -40.47 21.81 -58.80
C GLY A 10 -39.92 20.43 -58.41
N TRP A 11 -39.03 20.27 -57.41
CA TRP A 11 -39.29 19.87 -56.00
C TRP A 11 -40.18 18.62 -55.85
N GLY A 12 -39.85 17.56 -55.08
CA GLY A 12 -38.75 17.27 -54.16
C GLY A 12 -38.99 15.95 -53.38
N HIS A 13 -37.88 15.28 -53.05
CA HIS A 13 -37.49 14.43 -51.89
C HIS A 13 -38.57 13.63 -51.11
N CYS A 14 -38.52 12.29 -51.01
CA CYS A 14 -37.56 11.38 -50.34
C CYS A 14 -37.56 11.42 -48.80
N ALA A 15 -37.84 10.25 -48.22
CA ALA A 15 -38.21 9.96 -46.83
C ALA A 15 -37.15 10.32 -45.76
N PRO A 16 -37.57 10.60 -44.51
CA PRO A 16 -36.66 10.80 -43.40
C PRO A 16 -36.29 9.47 -42.72
N SER A 17 -35.00 9.28 -42.50
CA SER A 17 -34.43 8.31 -41.57
C SER A 17 -34.55 8.82 -40.13
N PRO A 18 -34.83 7.96 -39.13
CA PRO A 18 -34.79 8.39 -37.73
C PRO A 18 -33.38 8.22 -37.17
N MET A 19 -32.64 9.34 -37.16
CA MET A 19 -31.49 9.57 -36.28
C MET A 19 -31.99 9.69 -34.84
N LEU A 20 -31.76 8.67 -34.02
CA LEU A 20 -32.11 8.69 -32.60
C LEU A 20 -30.86 8.99 -31.75
N LEU A 21 -30.82 10.27 -31.38
CA LEU A 21 -30.23 10.89 -30.19
C LEU A 21 -29.09 10.16 -29.45
N LEU A 22 -27.90 10.70 -29.71
CA LEU A 22 -26.78 10.87 -28.78
C LEU A 22 -27.27 11.34 -27.39
N SER A 23 -27.26 10.46 -26.39
CA SER A 23 -27.24 10.86 -24.98
C SER A 23 -25.79 10.83 -24.51
N VAL A 24 -25.15 12.00 -24.53
CA VAL A 24 -23.86 12.22 -23.88
C VAL A 24 -24.08 12.06 -22.37
N LEU A 25 -23.73 10.89 -21.84
CA LEU A 25 -23.42 10.73 -20.42
C LEU A 25 -22.12 11.53 -20.18
N LEU A 26 -22.27 12.81 -19.84
CA LEU A 26 -21.22 13.55 -19.15
C LEU A 26 -21.05 12.91 -17.78
N SER A 27 -20.28 11.82 -17.70
CA SER A 27 -19.63 11.47 -16.44
C SER A 27 -18.56 12.53 -16.22
N ALA A 28 -18.93 13.62 -15.54
CA ALA A 28 -17.96 14.46 -14.89
C ALA A 28 -17.26 13.58 -13.85
N ALA A 29 -16.12 13.00 -14.24
CA ALA A 29 -15.20 12.45 -13.26
C ALA A 29 -14.90 13.60 -12.27
N PRO A 30 -15.05 13.40 -10.96
CA PRO A 30 -14.71 14.43 -10.00
C PRO A 30 -13.25 14.80 -10.26
N PHE A 31 -13.02 16.09 -10.52
CA PHE A 31 -11.69 16.68 -10.57
C PHE A 31 -10.87 16.12 -9.42
N GLY A 32 -9.87 15.31 -9.74
CA GLY A 32 -8.87 14.89 -8.76
C GLY A 32 -8.24 16.17 -8.21
N LEU A 33 -8.37 16.37 -6.91
CA LEU A 33 -7.55 17.33 -6.17
C LEU A 33 -6.11 17.14 -6.60
N LEU A 34 -5.54 18.18 -7.21
CA LEU A 34 -4.18 18.23 -7.72
C LEU A 34 -3.21 18.01 -6.55
N GLY A 35 -2.87 16.76 -6.28
CA GLY A 35 -1.68 16.38 -5.55
C GLY A 35 -0.45 16.77 -6.38
N GLU A 36 0.66 17.01 -5.71
CA GLU A 36 1.94 17.32 -6.36
C GLU A 36 2.41 16.11 -7.20
N GLU A 37 2.12 16.14 -8.50
CA GLU A 37 2.18 14.95 -9.38
C GLU A 37 3.59 14.37 -9.57
N THR A 38 4.63 15.16 -9.36
CA THR A 38 6.02 14.68 -9.50
C THR A 38 6.90 15.21 -8.37
N ARG A 39 7.62 14.28 -7.73
CA ARG A 39 8.70 14.60 -6.79
C ARG A 39 10.01 14.08 -7.36
N GLN A 40 11.07 14.84 -7.18
CA GLN A 40 12.42 14.37 -7.45
C GLN A 40 12.86 13.48 -6.27
N VAL A 41 13.05 12.19 -6.55
CA VAL A 41 13.43 11.20 -5.55
C VAL A 41 14.93 10.92 -5.66
N SER A 42 15.64 11.00 -4.53
CA SER A 42 17.00 10.51 -4.37
C SER A 42 17.06 9.45 -3.29
N LEU A 43 17.87 8.42 -3.53
CA LEU A 43 18.09 7.31 -2.61
C LEU A 43 19.58 7.24 -2.32
N GLU A 44 19.95 7.42 -1.05
CA GLU A 44 21.35 7.45 -0.63
C GLU A 44 21.57 6.56 0.60
N VAL A 45 22.62 5.73 0.55
CA VAL A 45 23.13 5.04 1.74
C VAL A 45 24.05 6.02 2.45
N ILE A 46 23.76 6.30 3.71
CA ILE A 46 24.57 7.21 4.52
C ILE A 46 25.79 6.43 4.99
N PRO A 47 27.00 6.81 4.60
CA PRO A 47 28.20 6.09 4.98
C PRO A 47 28.52 6.34 6.46
N ASP A 48 29.02 5.31 7.14
CA ASP A 48 29.71 5.43 8.41
C ASP A 48 31.19 5.07 8.25
N TRP A 49 31.95 5.16 9.34
CA TRP A 49 33.37 4.81 9.41
C TRP A 49 33.61 3.51 10.19
N LEU A 50 32.59 2.65 10.32
CA LEU A 50 32.66 1.41 11.07
C LEU A 50 32.95 0.21 10.17
N ASP A 51 33.52 -0.84 10.78
CA ASP A 51 33.62 -2.18 10.20
C ASP A 51 33.07 -3.21 11.21
N PRO A 52 31.93 -3.88 10.92
CA PRO A 52 31.11 -3.74 9.72
C PRO A 52 30.25 -2.45 9.71
N PRO A 53 29.95 -1.91 8.51
CA PRO A 53 29.13 -0.71 8.37
C PRO A 53 27.68 -0.95 8.82
N GLN A 54 27.06 0.08 9.39
CA GLN A 54 25.66 0.08 9.79
C GLN A 54 24.77 0.54 8.64
N ASN A 55 23.66 -0.17 8.42
CA ASN A 55 22.75 0.20 7.34
C ASN A 55 21.87 1.39 7.74
N LEU A 56 22.05 2.52 7.05
CA LEU A 56 21.19 3.68 7.11
C LEU A 56 20.93 4.19 5.69
N LEU A 57 19.69 4.09 5.25
CA LEU A 57 19.25 4.46 3.91
C LEU A 57 18.30 5.65 4.02
N HIS A 58 18.65 6.74 3.35
CA HIS A 58 17.83 7.93 3.27
C HIS A 58 17.20 8.04 1.89
N VAL A 59 15.88 8.12 1.89
CA VAL A 59 15.08 8.47 0.73
C VAL A 59 14.61 9.90 0.91
N ARG A 60 14.91 10.75 -0.06
CA ARG A 60 14.47 12.14 -0.08
C ARG A 60 13.62 12.38 -1.32
N ALA A 61 12.36 12.76 -1.13
CA ALA A 61 11.43 13.08 -2.21
C ALA A 61 11.06 14.57 -2.15
N VAL A 62 11.70 15.35 -3.02
CA VAL A 62 11.56 16.80 -3.09
C VAL A 62 10.42 17.18 -4.02
N GLY A 63 9.44 17.90 -3.50
CA GLY A 63 8.40 18.58 -4.27
C GLY A 63 8.74 20.05 -4.51
N THR A 64 7.81 20.80 -5.09
CA THR A 64 7.84 22.26 -5.27
C THR A 64 8.00 23.00 -3.95
N ASN A 65 7.18 22.66 -2.95
CA ASN A 65 7.10 23.41 -1.68
C ASN A 65 7.23 22.49 -0.45
N SER A 66 7.69 21.26 -0.63
CA SER A 66 7.75 20.28 0.46
C SER A 66 8.81 19.22 0.21
N THR A 67 9.32 18.62 1.27
CA THR A 67 10.20 17.44 1.17
C THR A 67 9.67 16.33 2.06
N LEU A 68 9.68 15.11 1.55
CA LEU A 68 9.48 13.92 2.35
C LEU A 68 10.81 13.21 2.55
N HIS A 69 11.09 12.88 3.81
CA HIS A 69 12.25 12.10 4.21
C HIS A 69 11.77 10.75 4.75
N TYR A 70 12.29 9.66 4.18
CA TYR A 70 12.19 8.33 4.75
C TYR A 70 13.58 7.86 5.14
N VAL A 71 13.79 7.58 6.42
CA VAL A 71 15.09 7.12 6.92
C VAL A 71 14.95 5.69 7.42
N TRP A 72 15.39 4.74 6.59
CA TRP A 72 15.37 3.31 6.88
C TRP A 72 16.67 2.89 7.55
N SER A 73 16.58 2.07 8.59
CA SER A 73 17.77 1.49 9.22
C SER A 73 17.50 0.10 9.76
N SER A 74 18.57 -0.70 9.83
CA SER A 74 18.62 -1.96 10.56
C SER A 74 19.50 -1.87 11.82
N LEU A 75 19.77 -0.66 12.32
CA LEU A 75 20.40 -0.45 13.62
C LEU A 75 19.37 -0.76 14.72
N GLY A 76 19.53 -1.90 15.37
CA GLY A 76 18.49 -2.47 16.23
C GLY A 76 17.39 -3.15 15.41
N PRO A 77 16.10 -3.05 15.81
CA PRO A 77 15.01 -3.56 14.99
C PRO A 77 14.86 -2.72 13.70
N PRO A 78 14.56 -3.33 12.53
CA PRO A 78 14.30 -2.60 11.30
C PRO A 78 13.23 -1.54 11.51
N ALA A 79 13.55 -0.31 11.14
CA ALA A 79 12.69 0.83 11.38
C ALA A 79 12.81 1.86 10.26
N VAL A 80 11.74 2.62 10.09
CA VAL A 80 11.65 3.74 9.16
C VAL A 80 11.12 4.96 9.88
N LEU A 81 11.84 6.07 9.77
CA LEU A 81 11.38 7.39 10.17
C LEU A 81 10.70 8.05 8.96
N LEU A 82 9.55 8.67 9.18
CA LEU A 82 8.85 9.48 8.19
C LEU A 82 8.86 10.92 8.66
N VAL A 83 9.34 11.83 7.84
CA VAL A 83 9.33 13.27 8.14
C VAL A 83 8.85 14.03 6.90
N ALA A 84 7.87 14.91 7.08
CA ALA A 84 7.41 15.82 6.04
C ALA A 84 7.71 17.26 6.43
N THR A 85 8.27 18.03 5.51
CA THR A 85 8.60 19.44 5.70
C THR A 85 7.87 20.32 4.68
N ASN A 86 7.67 21.60 5.02
CA ASN A 86 7.10 22.62 4.13
C ASN A 86 8.15 23.40 3.34
N THR A 87 9.31 22.78 3.07
CA THR A 87 10.40 23.38 2.29
C THR A 87 11.07 22.34 1.39
N PRO A 88 11.45 22.70 0.14
CA PRO A 88 12.22 21.81 -0.73
C PRO A 88 13.70 21.71 -0.32
N TYR A 89 14.14 22.55 0.62
CA TYR A 89 15.56 22.69 1.00
C TYR A 89 15.92 21.94 2.28
N SER A 90 14.98 21.18 2.87
CA SER A 90 15.29 20.45 4.11
C SER A 90 16.27 19.31 3.87
N THR A 91 17.17 19.13 4.83
CA THR A 91 18.25 18.15 4.79
C THR A 91 18.26 17.28 6.03
N LEU A 92 18.72 16.04 5.86
CA LEU A 92 18.97 15.12 6.96
C LEU A 92 20.40 15.33 7.47
N SER A 93 20.54 15.50 8.77
CA SER A 93 21.82 15.56 9.48
C SER A 93 21.97 14.32 10.35
N VAL A 94 23.11 13.62 10.19
CA VAL A 94 23.42 12.39 10.92
C VAL A 94 24.72 12.58 11.69
N ASN A 95 24.69 12.31 13.00
CA ASN A 95 25.86 12.24 13.85
C ASN A 95 26.07 10.80 14.30
N TRP A 96 26.90 10.04 13.57
CA TRP A 96 27.16 8.62 13.83
C TRP A 96 27.71 8.35 15.23
N SER A 97 28.68 9.14 15.69
CA SER A 97 29.25 8.99 17.03
C SER A 97 28.19 9.09 18.12
N ARG A 98 27.22 9.99 17.94
CA ARG A 98 26.08 10.14 18.86
C ARG A 98 25.05 9.04 18.67
N LEU A 99 24.69 8.71 17.43
CA LEU A 99 23.70 7.67 17.08
C LEU A 99 24.07 6.28 17.64
N LEU A 100 25.36 5.97 17.72
CA LEU A 100 25.88 4.71 18.24
C LEU A 100 26.18 4.74 19.74
N SER A 101 26.06 5.91 20.37
CA SER A 101 26.30 6.06 21.79
C SER A 101 25.13 5.50 22.63
N PRO A 102 25.32 5.25 23.93
CA PRO A 102 24.23 4.86 24.83
C PRO A 102 23.10 5.91 24.95
N LYS A 103 23.32 7.15 24.50
CA LYS A 103 22.35 8.26 24.50
C LYS A 103 22.22 8.85 23.09
N PRO A 104 21.50 8.18 22.19
CA PRO A 104 21.45 8.57 20.78
C PRO A 104 20.61 9.82 20.51
N ASP A 105 19.88 10.33 21.50
CA ASP A 105 19.00 11.51 21.42
C ASP A 105 19.65 12.67 20.67
N GLY A 106 19.09 13.12 19.56
CA GLY A 106 19.65 14.16 18.69
C GLY A 106 20.75 13.71 17.73
N GLY A 107 20.98 12.40 17.57
CA GLY A 107 21.89 11.84 16.57
C GLY A 107 21.35 11.89 15.14
N LEU A 108 20.03 12.09 14.99
CA LEU A 108 19.35 12.28 13.70
C LEU A 108 18.50 13.55 13.78
N MET A 109 18.64 14.44 12.80
CA MET A 109 17.82 15.66 12.71
C MET A 109 17.46 15.97 11.26
N VAL A 110 16.24 16.45 11.03
CA VAL A 110 15.88 17.12 9.78
C VAL A 110 15.90 18.63 10.04
N LEU A 111 16.60 19.37 9.19
CA LEU A 111 16.79 20.82 9.32
C LEU A 111 16.21 21.54 8.10
N PRO A 112 15.63 22.74 8.26
CA PRO A 112 15.30 23.43 9.51
C PRO A 112 14.20 22.72 10.32
N LYS A 113 14.27 22.72 11.66
CA LYS A 113 13.32 21.97 12.52
C LYS A 113 11.90 22.52 12.46
N ASP A 114 11.79 23.84 12.36
CA ASP A 114 10.54 24.60 12.21
C ASP A 114 9.80 24.32 10.90
N SER A 115 10.47 23.71 9.92
CA SER A 115 9.83 23.29 8.67
C SER A 115 9.02 22.00 8.80
N ILE A 116 9.24 21.20 9.85
CA ILE A 116 8.63 19.87 10.02
C ILE A 116 7.13 20.02 10.28
N GLN A 117 6.31 19.50 9.37
CA GLN A 117 4.85 19.48 9.46
C GLN A 117 4.33 18.16 10.04
N PHE A 118 5.04 17.06 9.80
CA PHE A 118 4.69 15.73 10.28
C PHE A 118 5.95 14.93 10.56
N SER A 119 5.94 14.15 11.64
CA SER A 119 6.96 13.14 11.89
C SER A 119 6.40 11.94 12.63
N SER A 120 6.80 10.73 12.21
CA SER A 120 6.43 9.48 12.87
C SER A 120 7.46 8.39 12.56
N ALA A 121 7.31 7.21 13.16
CA ALA A 121 8.14 6.06 12.91
C ALA A 121 7.31 4.77 12.84
N LEU A 122 7.78 3.83 12.03
CA LEU A 122 7.30 2.45 12.02
C LEU A 122 8.48 1.52 12.32
N VAL A 123 8.28 0.59 13.25
CA VAL A 123 9.33 -0.33 13.72
C VAL A 123 8.82 -1.77 13.62
N PHE A 124 9.58 -2.62 12.93
CA PHE A 124 9.36 -4.06 12.91
C PHE A 124 10.12 -4.70 14.07
N THR A 125 9.39 -5.07 15.12
CA THR A 125 10.02 -5.45 16.40
C THR A 125 10.33 -6.94 16.51
N ARG A 126 9.42 -7.80 16.02
CA ARG A 126 9.45 -9.24 16.25
C ARG A 126 8.92 -10.00 15.03
N LEU A 127 9.49 -11.18 14.81
CA LEU A 127 8.92 -12.22 13.96
C LEU A 127 8.27 -13.27 14.88
N PHE A 128 6.98 -13.52 14.68
CA PHE A 128 6.18 -14.45 15.46
C PHE A 128 5.96 -15.75 14.70
N GLU A 129 5.87 -16.85 15.45
CA GLU A 129 5.57 -18.17 14.93
C GLU A 129 4.56 -18.84 15.88
N PHE A 130 3.59 -19.55 15.31
CA PHE A 130 2.50 -20.18 16.06
C PHE A 130 2.30 -21.61 15.57
N ASP A 131 2.13 -22.54 16.50
CA ASP A 131 1.68 -23.90 16.23
C ASP A 131 0.14 -23.92 16.13
N SER A 132 -0.37 -24.16 14.92
CA SER A 132 -1.80 -24.18 14.60
C SER A 132 -2.43 -25.58 14.60
N THR A 133 -1.69 -26.64 14.94
CA THR A 133 -2.13 -28.06 14.79
C THR A 133 -3.49 -28.40 15.42
N ASN A 134 -3.85 -27.77 16.54
CA ASN A 134 -5.12 -28.01 17.24
C ASN A 134 -6.13 -26.85 17.11
N THR A 135 -5.89 -25.93 16.17
CA THR A 135 -6.71 -24.73 16.02
C THR A 135 -7.73 -24.94 14.90
N SER A 136 -8.97 -25.27 15.28
CA SER A 136 -10.06 -25.56 14.33
C SER A 136 -10.66 -24.31 13.69
N ASP A 137 -10.37 -23.12 14.22
CA ASP A 137 -10.97 -21.87 13.79
C ASP A 137 -9.92 -20.94 13.17
N ALA A 138 -10.09 -20.59 11.90
CA ALA A 138 -9.22 -19.66 11.18
C ALA A 138 -9.24 -18.24 11.79
N ALA A 139 -10.22 -17.94 12.66
CA ALA A 139 -10.33 -16.67 13.38
C ALA A 139 -9.86 -16.72 14.85
N ALA A 140 -9.24 -17.83 15.29
CA ALA A 140 -8.76 -17.98 16.66
C ALA A 140 -7.79 -16.86 17.07
N LYS A 141 -7.97 -16.32 18.29
CA LYS A 141 -7.10 -15.29 18.88
C LYS A 141 -6.56 -15.81 20.22
N PRO A 142 -5.29 -16.25 20.31
CA PRO A 142 -4.25 -16.25 19.28
C PRO A 142 -4.48 -17.31 18.17
N PRO A 143 -3.81 -17.19 17.01
CA PRO A 143 -3.99 -18.11 15.86
C PRO A 143 -3.46 -19.54 16.10
N GLY A 144 -2.87 -19.78 17.27
CA GLY A 144 -2.27 -21.04 17.68
C GLY A 144 -1.45 -20.86 18.95
N LYS A 145 -0.73 -21.91 19.36
CA LYS A 145 0.20 -21.85 20.49
C LYS A 145 1.47 -21.09 20.07
N PRO A 146 1.82 -19.96 20.70
CA PRO A 146 2.98 -19.17 20.29
C PRO A 146 4.30 -19.85 20.64
N TYR A 147 5.25 -19.81 19.71
CA TYR A 147 6.67 -20.05 19.99
C TYR A 147 7.34 -18.77 20.53
N PRO A 148 8.52 -18.87 21.16
CA PRO A 148 9.31 -17.70 21.52
C PRO A 148 9.60 -16.82 20.29
N PRO A 149 9.19 -15.53 20.28
CA PRO A 149 9.34 -14.70 19.09
C PRO A 149 10.80 -14.31 18.87
N TYR A 150 11.20 -14.26 17.60
CA TYR A 150 12.51 -13.75 17.22
C TYR A 150 12.51 -12.22 17.35
N SER A 151 13.39 -11.66 18.18
CA SER A 151 13.58 -10.22 18.24
C SER A 151 14.40 -9.75 17.05
N LEU A 152 13.83 -8.86 16.22
CA LEU A 152 14.52 -8.35 15.04
C LEU A 152 15.69 -7.42 15.37
N ALA A 153 15.79 -6.98 16.63
CA ALA A 153 16.98 -6.28 17.14
C ALA A 153 18.19 -7.21 17.35
N LYS A 154 17.99 -8.53 17.32
CA LYS A 154 19.05 -9.56 17.46
C LYS A 154 19.36 -10.23 16.12
N PHE A 155 19.16 -9.52 15.01
CA PHE A 155 19.48 -9.96 13.66
C PHE A 155 20.77 -9.29 13.18
N SER A 156 21.57 -10.01 12.41
CA SER A 156 22.59 -9.44 11.56
C SER A 156 22.01 -9.21 10.17
N TRP A 157 22.39 -8.09 9.56
CA TRP A 157 21.87 -7.64 8.28
C TRP A 157 23.03 -7.52 7.29
N ASN A 158 22.81 -7.95 6.05
CA ASN A 158 23.78 -7.76 4.97
C ASN A 158 23.96 -6.25 4.70
N ASN A 159 25.07 -5.88 4.06
CA ASN A 159 25.33 -4.49 3.69
C ASN A 159 24.28 -4.05 2.65
N ILE A 160 23.53 -2.99 2.99
CA ILE A 160 22.47 -2.47 2.13
C ILE A 160 23.00 -1.99 0.78
N SER A 161 24.26 -1.55 0.75
CA SER A 161 24.96 -1.08 -0.46
C SER A 161 25.01 -2.16 -1.55
N ASP A 162 25.08 -3.44 -1.18
CA ASP A 162 25.13 -4.56 -2.12
C ASP A 162 23.79 -4.79 -2.85
N SER A 163 22.69 -4.27 -2.29
CA SER A 163 21.33 -4.45 -2.78
C SER A 163 20.69 -3.18 -3.35
N LEU A 164 21.40 -2.05 -3.27
CA LEU A 164 20.90 -0.76 -3.74
C LEU A 164 20.87 -0.77 -5.26
N ASP A 165 19.67 -0.55 -5.82
CA ASP A 165 19.47 -0.38 -7.24
C ASP A 165 18.92 1.02 -7.53
N PRO A 166 19.78 1.97 -7.96
CA PRO A 166 19.37 3.33 -8.29
C PRO A 166 18.39 3.41 -9.48
N ALA A 167 18.43 2.44 -10.40
CA ALA A 167 17.57 2.47 -11.60
C ALA A 167 16.12 2.12 -11.27
N THR A 168 15.92 1.20 -10.32
CA THR A 168 14.58 0.81 -9.84
C THR A 168 14.17 1.49 -8.53
N MET A 169 15.01 2.38 -8.00
CA MET A 169 14.87 3.03 -6.70
C MET A 169 14.54 2.04 -5.57
N SER A 170 15.24 0.90 -5.57
CA SER A 170 15.00 -0.19 -4.64
C SER A 170 16.21 -0.53 -3.79
N ALA A 171 15.94 -1.08 -2.60
CA ALA A 171 16.97 -1.56 -1.68
C ALA A 171 16.37 -2.68 -0.82
N THR A 172 17.20 -3.66 -0.41
CA THR A 172 16.73 -4.81 0.38
C THR A 172 17.56 -5.01 1.63
N PHE A 173 16.94 -4.83 2.80
CA PHE A 173 17.52 -5.25 4.08
C PHE A 173 17.28 -6.75 4.26
N GLN A 174 18.30 -7.56 4.03
CA GLN A 174 18.25 -9.00 4.23
C GLN A 174 19.03 -9.38 5.49
N GLY A 175 18.41 -10.15 6.38
CA GLY A 175 19.02 -10.50 7.66
C GLY A 175 18.64 -11.88 8.18
N ARG A 176 19.40 -12.30 9.19
CA ARG A 176 19.24 -13.58 9.91
C ARG A 176 19.52 -13.39 11.40
N PRO A 177 19.01 -14.25 12.30
CA PRO A 177 19.34 -14.18 13.71
C PRO A 177 20.85 -14.30 13.95
N ILE A 178 21.40 -13.50 14.85
CA ILE A 178 22.83 -13.58 15.23
C ILE A 178 23.14 -14.91 15.93
N HIS A 179 22.19 -15.39 16.75
CA HIS A 179 22.31 -16.63 17.49
C HIS A 179 21.20 -17.60 17.07
N ASP A 180 21.56 -18.60 16.24
CA ASP A 180 20.64 -19.58 15.66
C ASP A 180 21.11 -21.02 15.96
N PRO A 181 20.86 -21.54 17.18
CA PRO A 181 21.41 -22.82 17.63
C PRO A 181 20.71 -24.01 16.95
N THR A 182 19.43 -23.85 16.60
CA THR A 182 18.63 -24.85 15.88
C THR A 182 18.85 -24.81 14.38
N LYS A 183 19.64 -23.85 13.88
CA LYS A 183 19.94 -23.66 12.45
C LYS A 183 18.69 -23.43 11.60
N ALA A 184 17.66 -22.82 12.18
CA ALA A 184 16.39 -22.54 11.48
C ALA A 184 16.58 -21.57 10.31
N PHE A 185 17.56 -20.67 10.38
CA PHE A 185 17.93 -19.70 9.36
C PHE A 185 19.23 -20.07 8.63
N ALA A 186 19.71 -21.32 8.71
CA ALA A 186 20.93 -21.73 8.00
C ALA A 186 20.85 -21.52 6.48
N ASN A 187 19.67 -21.73 5.89
CA ASN A 187 19.35 -21.43 4.49
C ASN A 187 18.13 -20.51 4.35
N GLY A 188 17.81 -19.77 5.41
CA GLY A 188 16.65 -18.89 5.49
C GLY A 188 17.08 -17.44 5.71
N SER A 189 16.25 -16.49 5.29
CA SER A 189 16.47 -15.08 5.58
C SER A 189 15.15 -14.34 5.71
N LEU A 190 15.14 -13.27 6.49
CA LEU A 190 14.07 -12.29 6.49
C LEU A 190 14.52 -11.09 5.64
N SER A 191 13.66 -10.63 4.73
CA SER A 191 13.99 -9.53 3.83
C SER A 191 12.93 -8.43 3.88
N PHE A 192 13.36 -7.18 4.08
CA PHE A 192 12.55 -5.98 3.91
C PHE A 192 12.99 -5.29 2.63
N ARG A 193 12.12 -5.28 1.62
CA ARG A 193 12.40 -4.65 0.32
C ARG A 193 11.60 -3.36 0.15
N LEU A 194 12.29 -2.30 -0.24
CA LEU A 194 11.71 -1.03 -0.67
C LEU A 194 11.64 -1.01 -2.20
N HIS A 195 10.50 -0.60 -2.78
CA HIS A 195 10.32 -0.55 -4.24
C HIS A 195 9.63 0.72 -4.75
N GLN A 196 8.71 1.31 -3.97
CA GLN A 196 7.89 2.42 -4.44
C GLN A 196 7.58 3.35 -3.28
N LEU A 197 7.65 4.65 -3.54
CA LEU A 197 7.32 5.71 -2.60
C LEU A 197 6.05 6.40 -3.08
N LEU A 198 5.11 6.62 -2.16
CA LEU A 198 3.88 7.36 -2.44
C LEU A 198 3.82 8.59 -1.54
N TRP A 199 3.18 9.63 -2.07
CA TRP A 199 3.08 10.92 -1.42
C TRP A 199 1.76 11.61 -1.79
N GLY A 200 1.22 12.38 -0.86
CA GLY A 200 0.06 13.24 -1.08
C GLY A 200 0.24 14.59 -0.41
N SER A 201 -0.75 15.47 -0.55
CA SER A 201 -0.81 16.71 0.23
C SER A 201 -1.17 16.42 1.69
N VAL A 202 -0.51 17.14 2.61
CA VAL A 202 -0.73 17.41 4.06
C VAL A 202 -1.89 16.69 4.80
N PRO A 203 -1.80 16.31 6.12
CA PRO A 203 -0.65 16.25 7.04
C PRO A 203 -0.37 14.85 7.65
N THR A 204 -1.13 13.79 7.35
CA THR A 204 -1.05 12.53 8.12
C THR A 204 -0.22 11.46 7.42
N GLY A 205 0.55 10.70 8.20
CA GLY A 205 1.13 9.44 7.74
C GLY A 205 0.07 8.34 7.63
N PHE A 206 0.22 7.46 6.65
CA PHE A 206 -0.65 6.31 6.47
C PHE A 206 0.16 5.03 6.22
N VAL A 207 -0.43 3.90 6.60
CA VAL A 207 0.02 2.56 6.23
C VAL A 207 -1.18 1.83 5.62
N GLN A 208 -1.03 1.30 4.42
CA GLN A 208 -2.10 0.62 3.69
C GLN A 208 -1.59 -0.72 3.16
N TRP A 209 -2.36 -1.77 3.32
CA TRP A 209 -2.04 -3.09 2.78
C TRP A 209 -3.32 -3.80 2.35
N ARG A 210 -3.17 -4.81 1.50
CA ARG A 210 -4.25 -5.77 1.26
C ARG A 210 -4.19 -6.86 2.34
N PRO A 211 -5.33 -7.37 2.83
CA PRO A 211 -5.37 -8.43 3.85
C PRO A 211 -5.02 -9.81 3.26
N VAL A 212 -3.95 -9.87 2.47
CA VAL A 212 -3.44 -11.06 1.79
C VAL A 212 -1.91 -11.08 1.82
N ALA A 213 -1.34 -12.26 2.01
CA ALA A 213 0.06 -12.58 1.81
C ALA A 213 0.17 -13.74 0.80
N PHE A 214 1.39 -14.10 0.39
CA PHE A 214 1.60 -15.17 -0.59
C PHE A 214 2.63 -16.18 -0.09
N SER A 215 2.32 -17.47 -0.18
CA SER A 215 3.24 -18.58 0.16
C SER A 215 4.23 -18.92 -0.96
N GLN A 216 4.14 -18.24 -2.12
CA GLN A 216 5.00 -18.48 -3.28
C GLN A 216 5.47 -17.17 -3.91
N LYS A 217 6.65 -17.21 -4.55
CA LYS A 217 7.28 -16.02 -5.15
C LYS A 217 6.47 -15.39 -6.30
N GLN A 218 5.76 -16.20 -7.08
CA GLN A 218 4.98 -15.72 -8.24
C GLN A 218 3.73 -14.94 -7.83
N GLY A 219 3.27 -15.05 -6.58
CA GLY A 219 2.08 -14.35 -6.08
C GLY A 219 0.77 -14.77 -6.78
N SER A 220 0.60 -16.07 -7.06
CA SER A 220 -0.62 -16.58 -7.68
C SER A 220 -1.78 -16.60 -6.68
N ARG A 221 -3.03 -16.56 -7.19
CA ARG A 221 -4.24 -16.67 -6.36
C ARG A 221 -4.27 -17.92 -5.49
N GLU A 222 -3.68 -19.01 -5.97
CA GLU A 222 -3.65 -20.30 -5.26
C GLU A 222 -2.67 -20.31 -4.08
N SER A 223 -1.66 -19.43 -4.12
CA SER A 223 -0.71 -19.21 -3.02
C SER A 223 -1.17 -18.15 -2.01
N ALA A 224 -2.37 -17.60 -2.17
CA ALA A 224 -2.86 -16.50 -1.34
C ALA A 224 -3.21 -16.97 0.08
N LEU A 225 -2.69 -16.25 1.06
CA LEU A 225 -2.88 -16.47 2.49
C LEU A 225 -3.67 -15.28 3.08
N PRO A 226 -4.64 -15.50 3.98
CA PRO A 226 -5.24 -14.39 4.70
C PRO A 226 -4.19 -13.69 5.57
N CYS A 227 -4.26 -12.36 5.61
CA CYS A 227 -3.49 -11.52 6.54
C CYS A 227 -4.45 -10.89 7.54
N GLN A 228 -4.30 -11.24 8.82
CA GLN A 228 -5.12 -10.72 9.90
C GLN A 228 -4.33 -9.73 10.73
N ALA A 229 -4.96 -8.60 11.04
CA ALA A 229 -4.40 -7.59 11.94
C ALA A 229 -5.09 -7.65 13.30
N SER A 230 -4.31 -7.64 14.38
CA SER A 230 -4.86 -7.42 15.71
C SER A 230 -5.34 -5.97 15.85
N PRO A 231 -6.23 -5.67 16.81
CA PRO A 231 -6.48 -4.29 17.20
C PRO A 231 -5.18 -3.60 17.60
N LEU A 232 -5.12 -2.29 17.35
CA LEU A 232 -4.05 -1.43 17.86
C LEU A 232 -4.16 -1.32 19.37
N TYR A 233 -3.05 -1.48 20.07
CA TYR A 233 -2.97 -1.30 21.51
C TYR A 233 -1.80 -0.38 21.87
N PRO A 234 -1.94 0.46 22.91
CA PRO A 234 -0.81 1.20 23.47
C PRO A 234 0.26 0.22 23.97
N ALA A 235 1.49 0.39 23.53
CA ALA A 235 2.63 -0.42 23.92
C ALA A 235 3.60 0.40 24.76
N LEU A 236 4.00 -0.15 25.91
CA LEU A 236 4.98 0.49 26.76
C LEU A 236 6.38 0.33 26.14
N ALA A 237 7.14 1.41 26.10
CA ALA A 237 8.46 1.46 25.45
C ALA A 237 9.42 0.37 25.96
N TYR A 238 9.40 0.05 27.25
CA TYR A 238 10.29 -0.96 27.85
C TYR A 238 9.96 -2.40 27.43
N LEU A 239 8.74 -2.65 26.91
CA LEU A 239 8.33 -3.96 26.39
C LEU A 239 8.73 -4.16 24.93
N LEU A 240 9.17 -3.10 24.24
CA LEU A 240 9.58 -3.15 22.84
C LEU A 240 11.11 -3.16 22.73
N PRO A 241 11.68 -3.88 21.75
CA PRO A 241 13.07 -3.70 21.40
C PRO A 241 13.36 -2.23 21.10
N GLN A 242 14.36 -1.66 21.77
CA GLN A 242 14.71 -0.27 21.62
C GLN A 242 15.26 -0.01 20.21
N SER A 243 14.73 1.01 19.53
CA SER A 243 15.23 1.46 18.23
C SER A 243 16.10 2.71 18.41
N PRO A 244 17.43 2.60 18.22
CA PRO A 244 18.33 3.74 18.29
C PRO A 244 17.96 4.87 17.34
N ILE A 245 17.46 4.58 16.13
CA ILE A 245 17.07 5.62 15.17
C ILE A 245 15.83 6.40 15.62
N VAL A 246 14.83 5.72 16.21
CA VAL A 246 13.63 6.39 16.76
C VAL A 246 14.03 7.29 17.91
N ARG A 247 14.86 6.76 18.83
CA ARG A 247 15.37 7.52 19.96
C ARG A 247 16.27 8.68 19.51
N ALA A 248 17.06 8.51 18.46
CA ALA A 248 17.93 9.54 17.94
C ALA A 248 17.17 10.74 17.38
N PHE A 249 16.00 10.50 16.76
CA PHE A 249 15.18 11.57 16.19
C PHE A 249 14.21 12.18 17.21
N PHE A 250 13.47 11.34 17.95
CA PHE A 250 12.39 11.78 18.85
C PHE A 250 12.82 11.93 20.32
N GLY A 251 14.02 11.49 20.69
CA GLY A 251 14.42 11.34 22.09
C GLY A 251 13.69 10.17 22.77
N SER A 252 13.62 10.21 24.10
CA SER A 252 12.88 9.21 24.88
C SER A 252 11.36 9.37 24.68
N GLN A 253 10.73 8.36 24.08
CA GLN A 253 9.29 8.33 23.82
C GLN A 253 8.63 7.17 24.57
N ASN A 254 7.40 7.38 25.05
CA ASN A 254 6.58 6.35 25.69
C ASN A 254 5.30 6.02 24.92
N ASN A 255 4.98 6.80 23.88
CA ASN A 255 3.74 6.71 23.14
C ASN A 255 3.93 5.82 21.89
N PHE A 256 3.94 4.51 22.08
CA PHE A 256 3.94 3.56 20.97
C PHE A 256 2.55 2.93 20.83
N CYS A 257 2.13 2.72 19.58
CA CYS A 257 1.00 1.87 19.24
C CYS A 257 1.54 0.63 18.54
N ALA A 258 1.11 -0.55 18.99
CA ALA A 258 1.50 -1.82 18.40
C ALA A 258 0.27 -2.60 17.95
N PHE A 259 0.48 -3.40 16.92
CA PHE A 259 -0.46 -4.41 16.45
C PHE A 259 0.34 -5.56 15.83
N ASN A 260 -0.26 -6.73 15.78
CA ASN A 260 0.35 -7.92 15.20
C ASN A 260 -0.30 -8.21 13.85
N LEU A 261 0.53 -8.62 12.89
CA LEU A 261 0.07 -9.20 11.63
C LEU A 261 0.37 -10.69 11.64
N THR A 262 -0.65 -11.50 11.36
CA THR A 262 -0.55 -12.95 11.28
C THR A 262 -1.01 -13.42 9.91
N PHE A 263 -0.30 -14.39 9.34
CA PHE A 263 -0.48 -14.81 7.96
C PHE A 263 -0.84 -16.30 7.90
N GLY A 264 -1.82 -16.63 7.06
CA GLY A 264 -2.28 -18.01 6.87
C GLY A 264 -3.43 -18.41 7.80
N ALA A 265 -3.91 -19.63 7.59
CA ALA A 265 -4.91 -20.29 8.42
C ALA A 265 -4.36 -21.64 8.89
N SER A 266 -5.09 -22.41 9.70
CA SER A 266 -4.66 -23.76 10.12
C SER A 266 -4.67 -24.79 8.99
N THR A 267 -5.37 -24.52 7.89
CA THR A 267 -5.47 -25.38 6.71
C THR A 267 -5.38 -24.57 5.42
N GLY A 268 -4.99 -25.22 4.32
CA GLY A 268 -4.86 -24.60 3.00
C GLY A 268 -3.41 -24.26 2.67
N PRO A 269 -3.15 -23.32 1.74
CA PRO A 269 -1.79 -22.88 1.46
C PRO A 269 -1.16 -22.27 2.72
N GLY A 270 0.15 -22.41 2.86
CA GLY A 270 0.88 -21.91 4.03
C GLY A 270 2.38 -21.80 3.81
N TYR A 271 3.08 -21.25 4.80
CA TYR A 271 4.55 -21.12 4.75
C TYR A 271 5.24 -22.49 4.55
N TRP A 272 4.65 -23.56 5.07
CA TRP A 272 5.15 -24.94 4.96
C TRP A 272 5.21 -25.49 3.53
N ASP A 273 4.52 -24.89 2.55
CA ASP A 273 4.50 -25.40 1.18
C ASP A 273 5.85 -25.22 0.47
N GLN A 274 6.45 -24.02 0.57
CA GLN A 274 7.69 -23.65 -0.12
C GLN A 274 8.70 -22.93 0.77
N HIS A 275 8.44 -22.83 2.08
CA HIS A 275 9.25 -22.04 3.03
C HIS A 275 9.41 -20.59 2.58
N TYR A 276 8.36 -20.04 1.96
CA TYR A 276 8.32 -18.69 1.43
C TYR A 276 7.08 -17.97 1.93
N LEU A 277 7.23 -16.69 2.29
CA LEU A 277 6.14 -15.81 2.65
C LEU A 277 6.46 -14.40 2.17
N SER A 278 5.53 -13.81 1.45
CA SER A 278 5.62 -12.44 0.96
C SER A 278 4.38 -11.65 1.31
N TRP A 279 4.58 -10.48 1.89
CA TRP A 279 3.53 -9.52 2.21
C TRP A 279 4.02 -8.13 1.88
N SER A 280 3.10 -7.28 1.39
CA SER A 280 3.42 -5.94 0.94
C SER A 280 2.52 -4.92 1.64
N MET A 281 3.11 -3.79 1.98
CA MET A 281 2.40 -2.60 2.46
C MET A 281 2.91 -1.37 1.74
N LEU A 282 2.05 -0.36 1.71
CA LEU A 282 2.35 1.00 1.30
C LEU A 282 2.47 1.85 2.55
N LEU A 283 3.55 2.63 2.59
CA LEU A 283 3.85 3.57 3.65
C LEU A 283 4.03 4.94 3.00
N GLY A 284 3.32 5.94 3.51
CA GLY A 284 3.36 7.27 2.91
C GLY A 284 2.94 8.38 3.85
N VAL A 285 3.10 9.62 3.38
CA VAL A 285 2.58 10.82 4.03
C VAL A 285 1.67 11.56 3.06
N GLY A 286 0.50 11.97 3.55
CA GLY A 286 -0.55 12.64 2.79
C GLY A 286 -1.80 11.79 2.63
N THR A 287 -2.52 11.97 1.53
CA THR A 287 -3.72 11.19 1.22
C THR A 287 -3.37 9.77 0.76
N PRO A 288 -3.93 8.72 1.39
CA PRO A 288 -3.72 7.35 0.93
C PRO A 288 -4.25 7.16 -0.49
N PRO A 289 -3.58 6.34 -1.32
CA PRO A 289 -4.05 6.06 -2.67
C PRO A 289 -5.41 5.36 -2.64
N VAL A 290 -6.36 5.91 -3.40
CA VAL A 290 -7.68 5.30 -3.56
C VAL A 290 -7.56 4.21 -4.62
N ASP A 291 -7.75 2.96 -4.21
CA ASP A 291 -7.91 1.83 -5.13
C ASP A 291 -9.22 2.02 -5.92
N ALA A 292 -9.13 2.58 -7.12
CA ALA A 292 -10.25 2.67 -8.04
C ALA A 292 -10.19 1.51 -9.05
N LEU A 293 -11.36 0.97 -9.39
CA LEU A 293 -11.48 0.09 -10.55
C LEU A 293 -11.17 0.92 -11.81
N SER A 294 -10.45 0.31 -12.76
CA SER A 294 -10.17 0.96 -14.04
C SER A 294 -11.49 1.41 -14.70
N PRO A 295 -11.54 2.58 -15.37
CA PRO A 295 -12.70 3.02 -16.14
C PRO A 295 -13.19 1.95 -17.12
N LEU A 296 -12.28 1.14 -17.67
CA LEU A 296 -12.62 -0.02 -18.51
C LEU A 296 -13.43 -1.07 -17.75
N VAL A 297 -12.98 -1.45 -16.56
CA VAL A 297 -13.66 -2.45 -15.72
C VAL A 297 -15.01 -1.92 -15.28
N LEU A 298 -15.09 -0.65 -14.89
CA LEU A 298 -16.36 0.01 -14.58
C LEU A 298 -17.30 0.01 -15.80
N GLY A 299 -16.78 0.27 -16.99
CA GLY A 299 -17.54 0.19 -18.24
C GLY A 299 -18.08 -1.21 -18.53
N ILE A 300 -17.24 -2.25 -18.39
CA ILE A 300 -17.65 -3.65 -18.56
C ILE A 300 -18.74 -4.02 -17.54
N MET A 301 -18.56 -3.66 -16.27
CA MET A 301 -19.55 -3.92 -15.22
C MET A 301 -20.87 -3.20 -15.49
N ALA A 302 -20.81 -1.94 -15.95
CA ALA A 302 -22.00 -1.17 -16.30
C ALA A 302 -22.79 -1.80 -17.45
N VAL A 303 -22.12 -2.30 -18.50
CA VAL A 303 -22.79 -2.97 -19.62
C VAL A 303 -23.30 -4.35 -19.21
N ALA A 304 -22.46 -5.15 -18.56
CA ALA A 304 -22.76 -6.54 -18.21
C ALA A 304 -23.88 -6.67 -17.18
N LEU A 305 -23.98 -5.74 -16.22
CA LEU A 305 -25.07 -5.72 -15.23
C LEU A 305 -26.23 -4.81 -15.64
N GLY A 306 -25.94 -3.72 -16.34
CA GLY A 306 -26.96 -2.74 -16.76
C GLY A 306 -27.91 -3.29 -17.80
N ALA A 307 -27.42 -4.04 -18.80
CA ALA A 307 -28.28 -4.59 -19.85
C ALA A 307 -29.29 -5.63 -19.31
N PRO A 308 -28.89 -6.64 -18.50
CA PRO A 308 -29.85 -7.54 -17.85
C PRO A 308 -30.81 -6.80 -16.90
N GLY A 309 -30.32 -5.82 -16.14
CA GLY A 309 -31.15 -5.02 -15.24
C GLY A 309 -32.25 -4.25 -15.98
N LEU A 310 -31.90 -3.62 -17.11
CA LEU A 310 -32.87 -2.92 -17.96
C LEU A 310 -33.88 -3.88 -18.59
N MET A 311 -33.45 -5.06 -19.04
CA MET A 311 -34.38 -6.06 -19.57
C MET A 311 -35.37 -6.56 -18.51
N LEU A 312 -34.91 -6.77 -17.27
CA LEU A 312 -35.79 -7.16 -16.16
C LEU A 312 -36.78 -6.06 -15.79
N LEU A 313 -36.35 -4.79 -15.76
CA LEU A 313 -37.23 -3.65 -15.50
C LEU A 313 -38.27 -3.48 -16.62
N ALA A 314 -37.86 -3.57 -17.88
CA ALA A 314 -38.75 -3.49 -19.02
C ALA A 314 -39.76 -4.67 -19.04
N GLY A 315 -39.29 -5.89 -18.78
CA GLY A 315 -40.14 -7.07 -18.65
C GLY A 315 -41.12 -6.97 -17.47
N GLY A 316 -40.66 -6.49 -16.32
CA GLY A 316 -41.51 -6.25 -15.15
C GLY A 316 -42.58 -5.19 -15.41
N LEU A 317 -42.21 -4.08 -16.04
CA LEU A 317 -43.16 -3.04 -16.44
C LEU A 317 -44.17 -3.54 -17.47
N PHE A 318 -43.74 -4.35 -18.43
CA PHE A 318 -44.62 -4.97 -19.42
C PHE A 318 -45.65 -5.89 -18.75
N LEU A 319 -45.23 -6.71 -17.77
CA LEU A 319 -46.15 -7.57 -17.01
C LEU A 319 -47.15 -6.76 -16.18
N LEU A 320 -46.71 -5.71 -15.49
CA LEU A 320 -47.58 -4.84 -14.68
C LEU A 320 -48.61 -4.09 -15.52
N LEU A 321 -48.23 -3.61 -16.71
CA LEU A 321 -49.14 -2.93 -17.64
C LEU A 321 -50.01 -3.92 -18.43
N GLY A 322 -49.49 -5.11 -18.74
CA GLY A 322 -50.20 -6.18 -19.45
C GLY A 322 -51.34 -6.79 -18.64
N HIS A 323 -51.20 -6.89 -17.31
CA HIS A 323 -52.26 -7.41 -16.44
C HIS A 323 -53.52 -6.53 -16.42
N LYS A 324 -53.43 -5.25 -16.81
CA LYS A 324 -54.60 -4.37 -16.94
C LYS A 324 -55.44 -4.62 -18.20
N ARG A 325 -54.92 -5.34 -19.20
CA ARG A 325 -55.64 -5.60 -20.47
C ARG A 325 -56.37 -6.95 -20.53
N TYR A 326 -56.16 -7.83 -19.56
CA TYR A 326 -56.75 -9.19 -19.53
C TYR A 326 -57.91 -9.37 -18.52
N SER A 327 -58.56 -8.28 -18.11
CA SER A 327 -59.79 -8.31 -17.30
C SER A 327 -61.06 -8.07 -18.15
N GLU A 328 -61.10 -8.61 -19.37
CA GLU A 328 -62.37 -8.93 -20.05
C GLU A 328 -62.51 -10.45 -20.09
N TYR A 329 -62.72 -11.04 -18.92
CA TYR A 329 -63.19 -12.42 -18.83
C TYR A 329 -64.70 -12.39 -19.12
N GLN A 330 -65.09 -12.69 -20.38
CA GLN A 330 -66.48 -12.95 -20.74
C GLN A 330 -67.03 -14.04 -19.82
N ARG A 331 -68.01 -13.68 -18.97
CA ARG A 331 -68.87 -14.68 -18.31
C ARG A 331 -69.65 -15.41 -19.40
N ILE A 332 -69.37 -16.69 -19.55
CA ILE A 332 -70.25 -17.61 -20.27
C ILE A 332 -71.52 -17.75 -19.42
N ASN A 333 -72.61 -17.14 -19.88
CA ASN A 333 -73.97 -17.59 -19.58
C ASN A 333 -74.38 -18.57 -20.67
#